data_AF-A0A942WM66-F1
#
_entry.id   AF-A0A942WM66-F1
#
_cell.length_a   1.000
_cell.length_b   1.000
_cell.length_c   1.000
_cell.angle_alpha   90.00
_cell.angle_beta   90.00
_cell.angle_gamma   90.00
#
_symmetry.space_group_name_H-M   'P 1'
#
loop_
_entity.id
_entity.type
_entity.pdbx_description
1 polymer ?
#
loop_
_entity_poly.entity_id
_entity_poly.type
_entity_poly.pdbx_seq_one_letter_code
_entity_poly.pdbx_strand_id
1 'polypeptide(L)'
;MSTCFMLMDNPIDLVMDLVVEPIDTSHRTSLEGPIEKYKVDFDAELNQAIFTFKMYGESKFYKLHMIADAGDNLEGFTSTEHFFRTIKILGLTINIAKSKKKSLSIKVDEEKSYVYLVDLGSNNTVHKFHGWLEH
;
A
#
# COMPACT_ATOMS: atom_id res chain seq x y z
N MET A 1 -9.67 -8.88 -14.98
CA MET A 1 -9.59 -7.60 -15.72
C MET A 1 -9.26 -6.52 -14.69
N SER A 2 -8.17 -5.76 -14.88
CA SER A 2 -7.74 -4.73 -13.92
C SER A 2 -8.18 -3.33 -14.37
N THR A 3 -8.70 -2.53 -13.43
CA THR A 3 -9.17 -1.16 -13.68
C THR A 3 -8.30 -0.17 -12.91
N CYS A 4 -7.80 0.86 -13.59
CA CYS A 4 -7.04 1.96 -12.96
C CYS A 4 -8.00 2.96 -12.31
N PHE A 5 -7.82 3.21 -11.01
CA PHE A 5 -8.68 4.12 -10.23
C PHE A 5 -8.04 5.48 -10.00
N MET A 6 -6.73 5.51 -9.85
CA MET A 6 -5.98 6.74 -9.59
C MET A 6 -4.63 6.65 -10.28
N LEU A 7 -4.25 7.72 -10.96
CA LEU A 7 -2.90 7.95 -11.47
C LEU A 7 -2.47 9.35 -11.02
N MET A 8 -1.33 9.42 -10.37
CA MET A 8 -0.76 10.67 -9.86
C MET A 8 0.70 10.75 -10.29
N ASP A 9 1.01 11.74 -11.12
CA ASP A 9 2.36 12.28 -11.23
C ASP A 9 2.58 13.15 -9.99
N ASN A 10 3.42 12.69 -9.06
CA ASN A 10 3.50 13.22 -7.71
C ASN A 10 4.92 13.74 -7.50
N PRO A 11 5.26 14.95 -7.95
CA PRO A 11 6.65 15.26 -8.20
C PRO A 11 7.54 15.17 -6.95
N ILE A 12 7.09 15.56 -5.73
CA ILE A 12 7.88 15.44 -4.48
C ILE A 12 7.00 15.26 -3.20
N ASP A 13 5.68 15.47 -3.24
CA ASP A 13 4.86 15.69 -2.04
C ASP A 13 4.63 14.46 -1.13
N LEU A 14 4.96 13.25 -1.60
CA LEU A 14 4.79 12.02 -0.82
C LEU A 14 6.14 11.34 -0.67
N VAL A 15 6.61 11.24 0.57
CA VAL A 15 7.79 10.46 0.94
C VAL A 15 7.30 9.08 1.39
N MET A 16 7.96 8.03 0.94
CA MET A 16 7.73 6.65 1.35
C MET A 16 8.77 6.23 2.36
N ASP A 17 8.35 5.41 3.33
CA ASP A 17 9.22 4.61 4.17
C ASP A 17 8.65 3.17 4.17
N LEU A 18 9.18 2.35 3.26
CA LEU A 18 8.78 0.96 3.06
C LEU A 18 9.86 0.03 3.59
N VAL A 19 9.46 -0.83 4.52
CA VAL A 19 10.30 -1.90 5.04
C VAL A 19 9.72 -3.24 4.62
N VAL A 20 10.51 -4.07 3.94
CA VAL A 20 10.15 -5.45 3.61
C VAL A 20 10.99 -6.40 4.47
N GLU A 21 10.31 -7.19 5.28
CA GLU A 21 10.90 -8.28 6.05
C GLU A 21 10.84 -9.55 5.20
N PRO A 22 12.00 -10.04 4.72
CA PRO A 22 12.07 -11.20 3.84
C PRO A 22 11.79 -12.49 4.61
N ILE A 23 11.43 -13.53 3.86
CA ILE A 23 11.31 -14.90 4.37
C ILE A 23 12.66 -15.41 4.91
N ASP A 24 13.77 -15.05 4.23
CA ASP A 24 15.13 -15.34 4.65
C ASP A 24 15.85 -14.07 5.12
N THR A 25 16.33 -14.08 6.37
CA THR A 25 17.00 -12.95 7.07
C THR A 25 18.21 -12.30 6.37
N SER A 26 18.60 -12.76 5.19
CA SER A 26 19.78 -12.31 4.46
C SER A 26 19.62 -10.96 3.74
N HIS A 27 18.40 -10.55 3.36
CA HIS A 27 18.18 -9.33 2.58
C HIS A 27 16.91 -8.57 2.95
N ARG A 28 17.01 -7.66 3.93
CA ARG A 28 15.96 -6.67 4.20
C ARG A 28 15.97 -5.60 3.10
N THR A 29 14.84 -5.45 2.41
CA THR A 29 14.65 -4.33 1.46
C THR A 29 14.06 -3.15 2.22
N SER A 30 14.70 -1.99 2.11
CA SER A 30 14.19 -0.74 2.67
C SER A 30 14.17 0.30 1.56
N LEU A 31 12.99 0.84 1.25
CA LEU A 31 12.83 1.94 0.31
C LEU A 31 12.44 3.19 1.10
N GLU A 32 13.33 4.16 1.15
CA GLU A 32 13.08 5.44 1.81
C GLU A 32 13.31 6.57 0.80
N GLY A 33 12.33 7.47 0.64
CA GLY A 33 12.49 8.63 -0.23
C GLY A 33 11.20 9.08 -0.93
N PRO A 34 11.29 10.13 -1.75
CA PRO A 34 10.13 10.66 -2.47
C PRO A 34 9.64 9.69 -3.54
N ILE A 35 8.32 9.58 -3.68
CA ILE A 35 7.67 8.86 -4.78
C ILE A 35 7.52 9.83 -5.95
N GLU A 36 8.03 9.46 -7.12
CA GLU A 36 7.92 10.22 -8.38
C GLU A 36 6.50 10.17 -8.95
N LYS A 37 5.93 8.96 -8.98
CA LYS A 37 4.57 8.71 -9.46
C LYS A 37 4.03 7.43 -8.87
N TYR A 38 2.72 7.39 -8.72
CA TYR A 38 2.02 6.20 -8.28
C TYR A 38 0.67 6.08 -8.96
N LYS A 39 0.17 4.86 -9.02
CA LYS A 39 -1.19 4.53 -9.43
C LYS A 39 -1.79 3.50 -8.48
N VAL A 40 -3.11 3.46 -8.43
CA VAL A 40 -3.84 2.43 -7.70
C VAL A 40 -4.83 1.76 -8.63
N ASP A 41 -4.67 0.45 -8.77
CA ASP A 41 -5.54 -0.39 -9.59
C ASP A 41 -6.37 -1.33 -8.70
N PHE A 42 -7.51 -1.77 -9.20
CA PHE A 42 -8.25 -2.91 -8.63
C PHE A 42 -8.12 -4.10 -9.55
N ASP A 43 -7.95 -5.27 -8.96
CA ASP A 43 -8.20 -6.53 -9.62
C ASP A 43 -9.39 -7.22 -8.94
N ALA A 44 -10.52 -7.22 -9.66
CA ALA A 44 -11.79 -7.76 -9.20
C ALA A 44 -11.82 -9.29 -9.14
N GLU A 45 -10.94 -9.98 -9.87
CA GLU A 45 -10.89 -11.45 -9.84
C GLU A 45 -10.21 -11.94 -8.57
N LEU A 46 -9.18 -11.23 -8.13
CA LEU A 46 -8.39 -11.56 -6.94
C LEU A 46 -8.74 -10.71 -5.71
N ASN A 47 -9.75 -9.83 -5.80
CA ASN A 47 -10.18 -8.92 -4.74
C ASN A 47 -9.03 -8.11 -4.11
N GLN A 48 -8.09 -7.66 -4.94
CA GLN A 48 -6.87 -7.00 -4.49
C GLN A 48 -6.77 -5.56 -5.00
N ALA A 49 -6.39 -4.65 -4.11
CA ALA A 49 -5.90 -3.33 -4.49
C ALA A 49 -4.41 -3.42 -4.79
N ILE A 50 -3.98 -2.82 -5.90
CA ILE A 50 -2.59 -2.83 -6.35
C ILE A 50 -2.08 -1.40 -6.33
N PHE A 51 -1.23 -1.07 -5.35
CA PHE A 51 -0.56 0.22 -5.29
C PHE A 51 0.77 0.12 -6.04
N THR A 52 0.81 0.65 -7.26
CA THR A 52 2.04 0.69 -8.07
C THR A 52 2.72 2.04 -7.89
N PHE A 53 4.01 2.05 -7.55
CA PHE A 53 4.77 3.29 -7.34
C PHE A 53 6.18 3.19 -7.90
N LYS A 54 6.76 4.36 -8.16
CA LYS A 54 8.15 4.53 -8.60
C LYS A 54 8.82 5.54 -7.68
N MET A 55 9.94 5.16 -7.08
CA MET A 55 10.77 6.05 -6.28
C MET A 55 11.48 7.06 -7.19
N TYR A 56 11.67 8.28 -6.71
CA TYR A 56 12.35 9.33 -7.46
C TYR A 56 13.78 8.92 -7.82
N GLY A 57 14.11 9.01 -9.11
CA GLY A 57 15.44 8.66 -9.62
C GLY A 57 15.67 7.16 -9.82
N GLU A 58 14.71 6.30 -9.46
CA GLU A 58 14.78 4.87 -9.78
C GLU A 58 14.15 4.58 -11.15
N SER A 59 14.61 3.50 -11.81
CA SER A 59 14.00 3.02 -13.06
C SER A 59 12.91 1.95 -12.84
N LYS A 60 12.85 1.40 -11.63
CA LYS A 60 12.01 0.25 -11.27
C LYS A 60 10.63 0.70 -10.78
N PHE A 61 9.62 -0.10 -11.09
CA PHE A 61 8.30 0.04 -10.49
C PHE A 61 8.11 -1.04 -9.45
N TYR A 62 7.52 -0.67 -8.33
CA TYR A 62 7.11 -1.57 -7.27
C TYR A 62 5.60 -1.68 -7.28
N LYS A 63 5.06 -2.87 -7.03
CA LYS A 63 3.63 -3.12 -6.86
C LYS A 63 3.39 -3.71 -5.49
N LEU A 64 2.66 -2.98 -4.65
CA LEU A 64 2.20 -3.47 -3.36
C LEU A 64 0.79 -4.02 -3.53
N HIS A 65 0.65 -5.34 -3.36
CA HIS A 65 -0.62 -6.04 -3.41
C HIS A 65 -1.25 -6.05 -2.03
N MET A 66 -2.50 -5.60 -1.94
CA MET A 66 -3.26 -5.55 -0.68
C MET A 66 -4.63 -6.17 -0.87
N ILE A 67 -4.91 -7.22 -0.11
CA ILE A 67 -6.18 -7.92 -0.05
C ILE A 67 -6.83 -7.52 1.27
N ALA A 68 -8.07 -7.03 1.20
CA ALA A 68 -8.86 -6.79 2.40
C ALA A 68 -9.08 -8.13 3.10
N ASP A 69 -8.53 -8.29 4.31
CA ASP A 69 -8.68 -9.54 5.04
C ASP A 69 -10.16 -9.78 5.35
N ALA A 70 -10.66 -10.95 4.95
CA ALA A 70 -12.03 -11.41 5.18
C ALA A 70 -12.25 -11.85 6.65
N GLY A 71 -11.28 -11.61 7.55
CA GLY A 71 -11.40 -11.87 8.98
C GLY A 71 -12.54 -11.11 9.65
N ASP A 72 -12.89 -9.92 9.14
CA ASP A 72 -14.18 -9.28 9.36
C ASP A 72 -15.17 -9.76 8.29
N ASN A 73 -15.45 -11.07 8.24
CA ASN A 73 -16.53 -11.65 7.45
C ASN A 73 -17.87 -11.19 8.08
N LEU A 74 -18.13 -9.89 8.00
CA LEU A 74 -19.48 -9.36 7.96
C LEU A 74 -20.04 -9.90 6.66
N GLU A 75 -20.77 -11.02 6.75
CA GLU A 75 -21.50 -11.59 5.63
C GLU A 75 -22.15 -10.45 4.82
N GLY A 76 -21.80 -10.33 3.53
CA GLY A 76 -22.50 -9.43 2.61
C GLY A 76 -21.68 -8.38 1.87
N PHE A 77 -20.38 -8.23 2.11
CA PHE A 77 -19.57 -7.31 1.29
C PHE A 77 -19.20 -7.93 -0.07
N THR A 78 -19.43 -7.17 -1.13
CA THR A 78 -18.99 -7.46 -2.49
C THR A 78 -17.49 -7.19 -2.66
N SER A 79 -16.86 -7.84 -3.65
CA SER A 79 -15.49 -7.56 -4.10
C SER A 79 -15.17 -6.06 -4.21
N THR A 80 -16.13 -5.31 -4.74
CA THR A 80 -16.04 -3.86 -4.93
C THR A 80 -16.03 -3.09 -3.61
N GLU A 81 -16.78 -3.52 -2.61
CA GLU A 81 -16.81 -2.85 -1.29
C GLU A 81 -15.53 -3.12 -0.50
N HIS A 82 -15.00 -4.35 -0.57
CA HIS A 82 -13.67 -4.67 -0.04
C HIS A 82 -12.59 -3.78 -0.66
N PHE A 83 -12.64 -3.59 -1.98
CA PHE A 83 -11.74 -2.68 -2.67
C PHE A 83 -11.87 -1.24 -2.18
N PHE A 84 -13.08 -0.68 -2.15
CA PHE A 84 -13.29 0.69 -1.70
C PHE A 84 -12.88 0.88 -0.24
N ARG A 85 -12.98 -0.14 0.62
CA ARG A 85 -12.44 -0.10 1.99
C ARG A 85 -10.92 0.01 1.98
N THR A 86 -10.23 -0.83 1.21
CA THR A 86 -8.76 -0.78 1.09
C THR A 86 -8.28 0.55 0.51
N ILE A 87 -8.91 1.02 -0.57
CA ILE A 87 -8.58 2.32 -1.19
C ILE A 87 -8.86 3.48 -0.25
N LYS A 88 -9.98 3.43 0.49
CA LYS A 88 -10.32 4.49 1.44
C LYS A 88 -9.25 4.60 2.52
N ILE A 89 -8.80 3.47 3.07
CA ILE A 89 -7.73 3.44 4.08
C ILE A 89 -6.43 3.97 3.47
N LEU A 90 -5.99 3.42 2.34
CA LEU A 90 -4.78 3.83 1.64
C LEU A 90 -4.78 5.33 1.31
N GLY A 91 -5.86 5.81 0.72
CA GLY A 91 -6.03 7.22 0.35
C GLY A 91 -6.06 8.15 1.55
N LEU A 92 -6.71 7.75 2.65
CA LEU A 92 -6.70 8.51 3.90
C LEU A 92 -5.28 8.60 4.47
N THR A 93 -4.55 7.49 4.53
CA THR A 93 -3.18 7.46 5.07
C THR A 93 -2.24 8.30 4.20
N ILE A 94 -2.33 8.21 2.87
CA ILE A 94 -1.58 9.07 1.95
C ILE A 94 -1.88 10.55 2.22
N ASN A 95 -3.16 10.91 2.33
CA ASN A 95 -3.57 12.29 2.57
C ASN A 95 -3.04 12.82 3.92
N ILE A 96 -3.10 12.00 4.97
CA ILE A 96 -2.57 12.34 6.30
C ILE A 96 -1.05 12.51 6.25
N ALA A 97 -0.34 11.59 5.58
CA ALA A 97 1.12 11.68 5.41
C ALA A 97 1.52 12.98 4.71
N LYS A 98 0.86 13.32 3.60
CA LYS A 98 1.04 14.59 2.88
C LYS A 98 0.76 15.81 3.77
N SER A 99 -0.41 15.83 4.41
CA SER A 99 -0.85 16.96 5.26
C SER A 99 0.10 17.21 6.44
N LYS A 100 0.61 16.14 7.06
CA LYS A 100 1.56 16.22 8.19
C LYS A 100 3.02 16.34 7.76
N LYS A 101 3.32 16.31 6.45
CA LYS A 101 4.69 16.26 5.90
C LYS A 101 5.53 15.14 6.51
N LYS A 102 4.92 13.96 6.66
CA LYS A 102 5.59 12.74 7.15
C LYS A 102 5.65 11.69 6.04
N SER A 103 6.52 10.69 6.22
CA SER A 103 6.58 9.54 5.33
C SER A 103 5.31 8.70 5.43
N LEU A 104 4.90 8.12 4.30
CA LEU A 104 3.96 7.00 4.26
C LEU A 104 4.71 5.75 4.74
N SER A 105 4.48 5.37 5.99
CA SER A 105 5.13 4.20 6.57
C SER A 105 4.36 2.92 6.26
N ILE A 106 5.02 2.01 5.54
CA ILE A 106 4.49 0.71 5.17
C ILE A 106 5.49 -0.37 5.60
N LYS A 107 4.99 -1.44 6.21
CA LYS A 107 5.78 -2.63 6.49
C LYS A 107 5.16 -3.84 5.78
N VAL A 108 6.00 -4.64 5.13
CA VAL A 108 5.60 -5.90 4.49
C VAL A 108 6.31 -7.03 5.23
N ASP A 109 5.54 -8.00 5.73
CA ASP A 109 6.01 -9.26 6.30
C ASP A 109 5.75 -10.34 5.26
N GLU A 110 6.78 -10.71 4.48
CA GLU A 110 6.64 -11.70 3.41
C GLU A 110 6.41 -13.10 3.95
N GLU A 111 6.98 -13.42 5.12
CA GLU A 111 6.81 -14.72 5.79
C GLU A 111 5.34 -14.99 6.11
N LYS A 112 4.64 -13.98 6.62
CA LYS A 112 3.21 -14.09 6.96
C LYS A 112 2.28 -13.56 5.88
N SER A 113 2.81 -13.07 4.76
CA SER A 113 2.04 -12.43 3.69
C SER A 113 1.14 -11.30 4.20
N TYR A 114 1.70 -10.40 5.01
CA TYR A 114 0.97 -9.25 5.57
C TYR A 114 1.59 -7.91 5.18
N VAL A 115 0.72 -6.93 4.94
CA VAL A 115 1.05 -5.53 4.74
C VAL A 115 0.46 -4.73 5.89
N TYR A 116 1.30 -3.94 6.55
CA TYR A 116 0.95 -3.05 7.64
C TYR A 116 1.09 -1.62 7.16
N LEU A 117 -0.03 -0.90 7.13
CA LEU A 117 -0.09 0.51 6.79
C LEU A 117 -0.25 1.32 8.07
N VAL A 118 0.71 2.20 8.37
CA VAL A 118 0.66 3.01 9.59
C VAL A 118 -0.09 4.31 9.28
N ASP A 119 -1.27 4.47 9.87
CA ASP A 119 -1.98 5.74 9.90
C ASP A 119 -1.32 6.67 10.93
N LEU A 120 -0.53 7.63 10.45
CA LEU A 120 0.11 8.67 11.24
C LEU A 120 -0.85 9.72 11.80
N GLY A 121 -2.15 9.41 11.91
CA GLY A 121 -3.21 10.16 12.56
C GLY A 121 -2.97 10.40 14.07
N SER A 122 -4.03 10.57 14.83
CA SER A 122 -3.93 10.92 16.27
C SER A 122 -3.48 9.74 17.14
N ASN A 123 -3.74 8.51 16.69
CA ASN A 123 -3.58 7.29 17.49
C ASN A 123 -2.56 6.29 16.91
N ASN A 124 -1.79 6.67 15.87
CA ASN A 124 -0.86 5.77 15.17
C ASN A 124 -1.47 4.38 14.85
N THR A 125 -2.70 4.37 14.33
CA THR A 125 -3.43 3.14 14.03
C THR A 125 -2.69 2.34 12.97
N VAL A 126 -2.53 1.04 13.16
CA VAL A 126 -1.92 0.16 12.16
C VAL A 126 -3.04 -0.62 11.46
N HIS A 127 -3.18 -0.41 10.16
CA HIS A 127 -4.07 -1.20 9.33
C HIS A 127 -3.33 -2.41 8.77
N LYS A 128 -3.90 -3.60 8.97
CA LYS A 128 -3.33 -4.86 8.54
C LYS A 128 -4.12 -5.41 7.35
N PHE A 129 -3.41 -5.82 6.31
CA PHE A 129 -3.95 -6.44 5.10
C PHE A 129 -3.15 -7.69 4.76
N HIS A 130 -3.77 -8.72 4.17
CA HIS A 130 -2.98 -9.74 3.48
C HIS A 130 -2.34 -9.11 2.24
N GLY A 131 -1.12 -9.49 1.89
CA GLY A 131 -0.43 -8.89 0.74
C GLY A 131 1.06 -9.17 0.67
N TRP A 132 1.68 -8.67 -0.40
CA TRP A 132 3.10 -8.82 -0.69
C TRP A 132 3.59 -7.67 -1.57
N LEU A 133 4.91 -7.56 -1.72
CA LEU A 133 5.55 -6.63 -2.66
C LEU A 133 6.05 -7.39 -3.89
N GLU A 134 5.75 -6.89 -5.08
CA GLU A 134 6.33 -7.35 -6.36
C GLU A 134 7.21 -6.23 -6.93
N HIS A 135 8.38 -6.59 -7.47
CA HIS A 135 9.33 -5.63 -8.03
C HIS A 135 10.04 -6.14 -9.28
#